data_AF-A0A1Z2XUF7-F1
#
_entry.id   AF-A0A1Z2XUF7-F1
#
_cell.length_a   1.000
_cell.length_b   1.000
_cell.length_c   1.000
_cell.angle_alpha   90.00
_cell.angle_beta   90.00
_cell.angle_gamma   90.00
#
_symmetry.space_group_name_H-M   'P 1'
#
loop_
_entity.id
_entity.type
_entity.pdbx_description
1 polymer ?
#
loop_
_entity_poly.entity_id
_entity_poly.type
_entity_poly.pdbx_seq_one_letter_code
_entity_poly.pdbx_strand_id
1 'polypeptide(L)'
;MICPKCGRDIPDGTVCPCSLEGPPLSDNPALNALKTVGSSPLFLALAVLMSAWALLTIFSSLGVSDAMSSVYVYAFQYGLDMDQVQAIMNAMRSSSMVTAVLGSIPAILTAVAMWLHFSTCKSRQSGNISTAGLTICKVLSYISLVGLCLAGVLVLCGFAIIIIAFLVSDAPLGSLFDAYGGYYSYGSSFSDEEATIAVVVVLGVFALIIGFAMGLAIAYQASIIRMINRTKTVAATGMADDRVSGYLVGMTGFSAACSIISGLFALFTAPLTGAASLAHAAGLILMIVLLRTYGKAMNQVLYPPMQPPMPPMYGTPQQNFAEQQYAPQDAQQPPQPPVE
;
A
#
# COMPACT_ATOMS: atom_id res chain seq x y z
N MET A 1 43.94 17.85 14.77
CA MET A 1 43.30 18.46 13.58
C MET A 1 41.84 18.65 13.92
N ILE A 2 41.32 19.87 13.82
CA ILE A 2 39.90 20.16 14.09
C ILE A 2 39.05 19.67 12.93
N CYS A 3 38.01 18.91 13.23
CA CYS A 3 37.07 18.45 12.20
C CYS A 3 36.21 19.63 11.71
N PRO A 4 36.11 19.88 10.40
CA PRO A 4 35.33 20.99 9.83
C PRO A 4 33.81 20.85 10.01
N LYS A 5 33.32 19.67 10.44
CA LYS A 5 31.90 19.42 10.73
C LYS A 5 31.55 19.44 12.23
N CYS A 6 32.36 18.79 13.06
CA CYS A 6 32.06 18.59 14.49
C CYS A 6 32.77 19.59 15.41
N GLY A 7 33.77 20.36 14.92
CA GLY A 7 34.58 21.28 15.73
C GLY A 7 35.45 20.62 16.81
N ARG A 8 35.33 19.29 17.00
CA ARG A 8 36.12 18.49 17.93
C ARG A 8 37.55 18.38 17.41
N ASP A 9 38.50 18.53 18.32
CA ASP A 9 39.91 18.30 18.01
C ASP A 9 40.20 16.80 18.00
N ILE A 10 40.75 16.32 16.88
CA ILE A 10 41.10 14.91 16.69
C ILE A 10 42.63 14.85 16.67
N PRO A 11 43.26 14.36 17.74
CA PRO A 11 44.71 14.27 17.82
C PRO A 11 45.26 13.17 16.89
N ASP A 12 44.47 12.14 16.58
CA ASP A 12 44.94 10.93 15.88
C ASP A 12 44.79 10.95 14.34
N GLY A 13 44.25 12.03 13.76
CA GLY A 13 44.02 12.12 12.30
C GLY A 13 43.00 11.11 11.74
N THR A 14 42.29 10.40 12.61
CA THR A 14 41.19 9.48 12.25
C THR A 14 39.95 10.26 11.78
N VAL A 15 39.09 9.63 10.98
CA VAL A 15 37.85 10.24 10.50
C VAL A 15 36.89 10.51 11.68
N CYS A 16 36.44 11.76 11.89
CA CYS A 16 35.42 12.07 12.92
C CYS A 16 34.19 11.17 12.64
N PRO A 17 33.59 10.49 13.62
CA PRO A 17 32.37 9.71 13.37
C PRO A 17 31.22 10.54 12.76
N CYS A 18 31.25 11.88 12.90
CA CYS A 18 30.34 12.81 12.22
C CYS A 18 30.58 12.98 10.69
N SER A 19 31.72 12.49 10.17
CA SER A 19 31.99 12.44 8.74
C SER A 19 31.49 11.14 8.11
N LEU A 20 31.34 10.08 8.92
CA LEU A 20 30.83 8.77 8.52
C LEU A 20 29.29 8.71 8.56
N GLU A 21 28.67 9.31 9.57
CA GLU A 21 27.22 9.48 9.65
C GLU A 21 26.87 10.95 9.42
N GLY A 22 26.10 11.23 8.37
CA GLY A 22 25.53 12.57 8.18
C GLY A 22 24.77 13.01 9.43
N PRO A 23 24.69 14.32 9.71
CA PRO A 23 24.00 14.81 10.90
C PRO A 23 22.58 14.22 10.97
N PRO A 24 22.14 13.74 12.14
CA PRO A 24 20.84 13.09 12.31
C PRO A 24 19.71 14.02 11.82
N LEU A 25 18.70 13.45 11.18
CA LEU A 25 17.59 14.22 10.59
C LEU A 25 16.59 14.70 11.67
N SER A 26 16.70 14.17 12.88
CA SER A 26 15.90 14.52 14.04
C SER A 26 16.66 14.12 15.32
N ASP A 27 16.49 14.90 16.39
CA ASP A 27 17.08 14.61 17.70
C ASP A 27 16.45 13.38 18.37
N ASN A 28 15.16 13.11 18.06
CA ASN A 28 14.49 11.89 18.50
C ASN A 28 14.86 10.70 17.58
N PRO A 29 15.33 9.55 18.13
CA PRO A 29 15.78 8.39 17.34
C PRO A 29 14.66 7.71 16.55
N ALA A 30 13.43 7.67 17.07
CA ALA A 30 12.27 7.11 16.34
C ALA A 30 11.88 8.01 15.16
N LEU A 31 11.90 9.33 15.36
CA LEU A 31 11.66 10.28 14.27
C LEU A 31 12.79 10.27 13.25
N ASN A 32 14.05 10.09 13.69
CA ASN A 32 15.19 9.95 12.79
C ASN A 32 15.05 8.70 11.93
N ALA A 33 14.70 7.55 12.53
CA ALA A 33 14.46 6.31 11.79
C ALA A 33 13.26 6.40 10.83
N LEU A 34 12.19 7.10 11.20
CA LEU A 34 11.06 7.35 10.28
C LEU A 34 11.47 8.27 9.12
N LYS A 35 12.23 9.34 9.39
CA LYS A 35 12.75 10.23 8.34
C LYS A 35 13.73 9.52 7.41
N THR A 36 14.65 8.70 7.92
CA THR A 36 15.61 7.98 7.08
C THR A 36 14.93 6.98 6.15
N VAL A 37 13.91 6.26 6.65
CA VAL A 37 13.09 5.37 5.80
C VAL A 37 12.30 6.18 4.76
N GLY A 38 11.65 7.28 5.19
CA GLY A 38 10.85 8.14 4.32
C GLY A 38 11.65 8.97 3.31
N SER A 39 12.93 9.24 3.57
CA SER A 39 13.84 9.93 2.65
C SER A 39 14.75 8.98 1.86
N SER A 40 14.55 7.66 2.01
CA SER A 40 15.37 6.65 1.36
C SER A 40 15.19 6.67 -0.17
N PRO A 41 16.21 6.24 -0.95
CA PRO A 41 16.08 6.13 -2.41
C PRO A 41 14.99 5.15 -2.84
N LEU A 42 14.68 4.14 -2.01
CA LEU A 42 13.57 3.21 -2.24
C LEU A 42 12.21 3.91 -2.15
N PHE A 43 12.05 4.83 -1.20
CA PHE A 43 10.83 5.64 -1.08
C PHE A 43 10.68 6.61 -2.27
N LEU A 44 11.79 7.18 -2.74
CA LEU A 44 11.78 8.00 -3.96
C LEU A 44 11.34 7.18 -5.18
N ALA A 45 11.89 5.97 -5.35
CA ALA A 45 11.49 5.08 -6.44
C ALA A 45 9.99 4.72 -6.36
N LEU A 46 9.45 4.49 -5.16
CA LEU A 46 8.01 4.30 -4.95
C LEU A 46 7.21 5.52 -5.41
N ALA A 47 7.60 6.75 -5.01
CA ALA A 47 6.90 7.96 -5.40
C ALA A 47 6.89 8.19 -6.93
N VAL A 48 8.01 7.89 -7.59
CA VAL A 48 8.13 7.95 -9.06
C VAL A 48 7.23 6.92 -9.72
N LEU A 49 7.22 5.66 -9.26
CA LEU A 49 6.37 4.61 -9.81
C LEU A 49 4.88 4.90 -9.63
N MET A 50 4.47 5.42 -8.47
CA MET A 50 3.07 5.84 -8.25
C MET A 50 2.67 7.01 -9.14
N SER A 51 3.60 7.92 -9.43
CA SER A 51 3.37 9.03 -10.38
C SER A 51 3.25 8.50 -11.81
N ALA A 52 4.13 7.57 -12.21
CA ALA A 52 4.07 6.93 -13.52
C ALA A 52 2.76 6.14 -13.70
N TRP A 53 2.34 5.39 -12.67
CA TRP A 53 1.06 4.70 -12.67
C TRP A 53 -0.11 5.68 -12.86
N ALA A 54 -0.14 6.79 -12.12
CA ALA A 54 -1.20 7.80 -12.26
C ALA A 54 -1.23 8.38 -13.69
N LEU A 55 -0.08 8.76 -14.24
CA LEU A 55 0.01 9.29 -15.61
C LEU A 55 -0.43 8.26 -16.66
N LEU A 56 0.06 7.02 -16.57
CA LEU A 56 -0.30 5.97 -17.53
C LEU A 56 -1.78 5.60 -17.45
N THR A 57 -2.39 5.67 -16.26
CA THR A 57 -3.83 5.45 -16.08
C THR A 57 -4.66 6.58 -16.73
N ILE A 58 -4.18 7.82 -16.67
CA ILE A 58 -4.83 8.94 -17.37
C ILE A 58 -4.69 8.77 -18.87
N PHE A 59 -3.49 8.47 -19.38
CA PHE A 59 -3.28 8.27 -20.82
C PHE A 59 -4.04 7.05 -21.36
N SER A 60 -4.13 5.95 -20.62
CA SER A 60 -4.90 4.78 -21.04
C SER A 60 -6.38 5.11 -21.17
N SER A 61 -6.92 5.98 -20.31
CA SER A 61 -8.31 6.41 -20.40
C SER A 61 -8.65 7.22 -21.64
N LEU A 62 -7.69 7.97 -22.19
CA LEU A 62 -7.87 8.75 -23.43
C LEU A 62 -7.85 7.84 -24.67
N GLY A 63 -7.06 6.76 -24.63
CA GLY A 63 -6.93 5.79 -25.72
C GLY A 63 -8.15 4.86 -25.91
N VAL A 64 -9.09 4.83 -24.96
CA VAL A 64 -10.33 4.02 -25.07
C VAL A 64 -11.18 4.45 -26.27
N SER A 65 -11.07 5.70 -26.72
CA SER A 65 -11.83 6.22 -27.86
C SER A 65 -11.49 5.53 -29.20
N ASP A 66 -10.23 5.16 -29.43
CA ASP A 66 -9.78 4.51 -30.67
C ASP A 66 -10.15 3.02 -30.71
N ALA A 67 -10.01 2.30 -29.60
CA ALA A 67 -10.38 0.88 -29.51
C ALA A 67 -11.90 0.65 -29.66
N MET A 68 -12.71 1.63 -29.28
CA MET A 68 -14.16 1.57 -29.49
C MET A 68 -14.53 1.68 -30.98
N SER A 69 -13.74 2.42 -31.77
CA SER A 69 -13.99 2.55 -33.21
C SER A 69 -13.74 1.24 -33.98
N SER A 70 -12.74 0.45 -33.57
CA SER A 70 -12.47 -0.85 -34.19
C SER A 70 -13.53 -1.89 -33.85
N VAL A 71 -14.05 -1.88 -32.62
CA VAL A 71 -15.19 -2.73 -32.21
C VAL A 71 -16.44 -2.43 -33.06
N TYR A 72 -16.69 -1.16 -33.38
CA TYR A 72 -17.80 -0.78 -34.26
C TYR A 72 -17.65 -1.37 -35.68
N VAL A 73 -16.44 -1.34 -36.24
CA VAL A 73 -16.14 -1.93 -37.56
C VAL A 73 -16.27 -3.45 -37.54
N TYR A 74 -15.84 -4.12 -36.47
CA TYR A 74 -16.05 -5.57 -36.32
C TYR A 74 -17.53 -5.92 -36.15
N ALA A 75 -18.28 -5.17 -35.35
CA ALA A 75 -19.71 -5.40 -35.17
C ALA A 75 -20.49 -5.26 -36.50
N PHE A 76 -20.07 -4.33 -37.36
CA PHE A 76 -20.60 -4.18 -38.71
C PHE A 76 -20.30 -5.41 -39.59
N GLN A 77 -19.10 -5.96 -39.51
CA GLN A 77 -18.73 -7.18 -40.25
C GLN A 77 -19.50 -8.43 -39.79
N TYR A 78 -19.94 -8.49 -38.54
CA TYR A 78 -20.75 -9.61 -38.00
C TYR A 78 -22.26 -9.44 -38.21
N GLY A 79 -22.72 -8.36 -38.88
CA GLY A 79 -24.13 -8.15 -39.20
C GLY A 79 -25.03 -7.84 -38.01
N LEU A 80 -24.45 -7.35 -36.90
CA LEU A 80 -25.22 -6.91 -35.73
C LEU A 80 -26.02 -5.65 -36.06
N ASP A 81 -27.13 -5.44 -35.36
CA ASP A 81 -27.98 -4.26 -35.54
C ASP A 81 -27.25 -2.99 -35.06
N MET A 82 -26.99 -2.07 -35.99
CA MET A 82 -26.11 -0.92 -35.75
C MET A 82 -26.68 0.07 -34.73
N ASP A 83 -28.01 0.19 -34.63
CA ASP A 83 -28.65 1.09 -33.68
C ASP A 83 -28.47 0.61 -32.23
N GLN A 84 -28.59 -0.71 -31.99
CA GLN A 84 -28.35 -1.28 -30.66
C GLN A 84 -26.87 -1.23 -30.28
N VAL A 85 -25.98 -1.54 -31.23
CA VAL A 85 -24.53 -1.44 -31.02
C VAL A 85 -24.14 0.01 -30.73
N GLN A 86 -24.67 0.97 -31.46
CA GLN A 86 -24.35 2.38 -31.27
C GLN A 86 -24.93 2.93 -29.96
N ALA A 87 -26.12 2.50 -29.54
CA ALA A 87 -26.69 2.84 -28.23
C ALA A 87 -25.85 2.28 -27.06
N ILE A 88 -25.44 1.01 -27.15
CA ILE A 88 -24.57 0.36 -26.15
C ILE A 88 -23.19 1.03 -26.13
N MET A 89 -22.63 1.35 -27.30
CA MET A 89 -21.32 2.02 -27.43
C MET A 89 -21.36 3.46 -26.90
N ASN A 90 -22.44 4.20 -27.14
CA ASN A 90 -22.63 5.53 -26.58
C ASN A 90 -22.81 5.47 -25.05
N ALA A 91 -23.57 4.50 -24.54
CA ALA A 91 -23.70 4.24 -23.11
C ALA A 91 -22.36 3.86 -22.46
N MET A 92 -21.60 2.95 -23.09
CA MET A 92 -20.24 2.59 -22.66
C MET A 92 -19.27 3.75 -22.72
N ARG A 93 -19.32 4.59 -23.76
CA ARG A 93 -18.43 5.76 -23.88
C ARG A 93 -18.72 6.80 -22.79
N SER A 94 -19.99 7.05 -22.52
CA SER A 94 -20.42 7.99 -21.47
C SER A 94 -20.02 7.50 -20.06
N SER A 95 -20.16 6.20 -19.78
CA SER A 95 -19.77 5.61 -18.50
C SER A 95 -18.25 5.48 -18.35
N SER A 96 -17.51 5.18 -19.44
CA SER A 96 -16.06 5.03 -19.45
C SER A 96 -15.33 6.35 -19.17
N MET A 97 -15.80 7.47 -19.72
CA MET A 97 -15.18 8.78 -19.46
C MET A 97 -15.37 9.22 -18.01
N VAL A 98 -16.56 9.03 -17.45
CA VAL A 98 -16.86 9.40 -16.06
C VAL A 98 -16.07 8.51 -15.08
N THR A 99 -16.00 7.21 -15.32
CA THR A 99 -15.21 6.28 -14.50
C THR A 99 -13.71 6.51 -14.65
N ALA A 100 -13.21 6.90 -15.83
CA ALA A 100 -11.82 7.29 -16.02
C ALA A 100 -11.44 8.53 -15.19
N VAL A 101 -12.25 9.59 -15.27
CA VAL A 101 -12.00 10.83 -14.53
C VAL A 101 -12.06 10.57 -13.04
N LEU A 102 -13.13 9.96 -12.54
CA LEU A 102 -13.28 9.65 -11.12
C LEU A 102 -12.22 8.64 -10.63
N GLY A 103 -11.81 7.69 -11.47
CA GLY A 103 -10.77 6.71 -11.17
C GLY A 103 -9.35 7.27 -11.16
N SER A 104 -9.10 8.37 -11.89
CA SER A 104 -7.80 9.05 -11.90
C SER A 104 -7.52 9.86 -10.63
N ILE A 105 -8.58 10.33 -9.94
CA ILE A 105 -8.46 11.18 -8.74
C ILE A 105 -7.69 10.46 -7.61
N PRO A 106 -8.04 9.22 -7.20
CA PRO A 106 -7.25 8.49 -6.22
C PRO A 106 -5.80 8.30 -6.63
N ALA A 107 -5.54 8.01 -7.92
CA ALA A 107 -4.18 7.78 -8.40
C ALA A 107 -3.30 9.04 -8.25
N ILE A 108 -3.81 10.20 -8.69
CA ILE A 108 -3.11 11.48 -8.55
C ILE A 108 -2.90 11.83 -7.07
N LEU A 109 -3.93 11.68 -6.23
CA LEU A 109 -3.83 12.01 -4.81
C LEU A 109 -2.84 11.10 -4.06
N THR A 110 -2.76 9.81 -4.41
CA THR A 110 -1.74 8.92 -3.84
C THR A 110 -0.33 9.35 -4.25
N ALA A 111 -0.11 9.72 -5.51
CA ALA A 111 1.19 10.20 -5.98
C ALA A 111 1.61 11.49 -5.24
N VAL A 112 0.72 12.47 -5.14
CA VAL A 112 0.95 13.72 -4.39
C VAL A 112 1.24 13.43 -2.92
N ALA A 113 0.48 12.53 -2.29
CA ALA A 113 0.69 12.16 -0.89
C ALA A 113 2.07 11.54 -0.65
N MET A 114 2.57 10.70 -1.57
CA MET A 114 3.93 10.15 -1.47
C MET A 114 4.99 11.25 -1.60
N TRP A 115 4.86 12.19 -2.53
CA TRP A 115 5.79 13.32 -2.66
C TRP A 115 5.78 14.25 -1.43
N LEU A 116 4.60 14.50 -0.84
CA LEU A 116 4.48 15.27 0.40
C LEU A 116 5.16 14.57 1.58
N HIS A 117 5.04 13.24 1.66
CA HIS A 117 5.72 12.48 2.71
C HIS A 117 7.25 12.48 2.51
N PHE A 118 7.72 12.28 1.27
CA PHE A 118 9.15 12.31 0.93
C PHE A 118 9.79 13.67 1.26
N SER A 119 9.17 14.76 0.81
CA SER A 119 9.68 16.13 1.04
C SER A 119 9.74 16.47 2.53
N THR A 120 8.72 16.07 3.29
CA THR A 120 8.69 16.22 4.75
C THR A 120 9.82 15.45 5.41
N CYS A 121 10.03 14.18 5.05
CA CYS A 121 11.07 13.34 5.65
C CYS A 121 12.48 13.79 5.27
N LYS A 122 12.67 14.39 4.10
CA LYS A 122 13.95 14.94 3.64
C LYS A 122 14.31 16.28 4.30
N SER A 123 13.32 17.05 4.74
CA SER A 123 13.56 18.34 5.38
C SER A 123 14.25 18.18 6.73
N ARG A 124 15.35 18.93 6.92
CA ARG A 124 16.09 19.03 8.19
C ARG A 124 15.70 20.25 9.02
N GLN A 125 14.78 21.09 8.54
CA GLN A 125 14.45 22.36 9.18
C GLN A 125 13.61 22.19 10.46
N SER A 126 12.82 21.11 10.56
CA SER A 126 12.02 20.79 11.75
C SER A 126 12.37 19.40 12.25
N GLY A 127 12.56 19.24 13.56
CA GLY A 127 12.69 17.91 14.19
C GLY A 127 11.46 17.02 13.96
N ASN A 128 10.27 17.64 13.85
CA ASN A 128 9.00 16.96 13.64
C ASN A 128 8.73 16.59 12.16
N ILE A 129 7.79 15.66 11.94
CA ILE A 129 7.34 15.17 10.62
C ILE A 129 5.88 15.60 10.41
N SER A 130 5.61 16.37 9.35
CA SER A 130 4.26 16.63 8.87
C SER A 130 3.55 15.33 8.45
N THR A 131 2.35 15.11 8.97
CA THR A 131 1.53 13.93 8.66
C THR A 131 0.54 14.17 7.50
N ALA A 132 0.66 15.29 6.77
CA ALA A 132 -0.26 15.65 5.69
C ALA A 132 -0.39 14.55 4.62
N GLY A 133 0.72 14.04 4.09
CA GLY A 133 0.70 12.92 3.12
C GLY A 133 0.02 11.66 3.68
N LEU A 134 0.29 11.31 4.94
CA LEU A 134 -0.35 10.18 5.61
C LEU A 134 -1.86 10.40 5.83
N THR A 135 -2.29 11.65 6.06
CA THR A 135 -3.72 11.97 6.20
C THR A 135 -4.48 11.79 4.89
N ILE A 136 -3.88 12.21 3.77
CA ILE A 136 -4.46 12.02 2.43
C ILE A 136 -4.58 10.53 2.13
N CYS A 137 -3.50 9.75 2.34
CA CYS A 137 -3.54 8.30 2.17
C CYS A 137 -4.61 7.64 3.05
N LYS A 138 -4.77 8.07 4.31
CA LYS A 138 -5.79 7.56 5.22
C LYS A 138 -7.21 7.82 4.70
N VAL A 139 -7.49 9.05 4.24
CA VAL A 139 -8.81 9.41 3.70
C VAL A 139 -9.12 8.59 2.45
N LEU A 140 -8.16 8.43 1.54
CA LEU A 140 -8.31 7.58 0.35
C LEU A 140 -8.61 6.12 0.72
N SER A 141 -7.91 5.55 1.71
CA SER A 141 -8.20 4.20 2.19
C SER A 141 -9.61 4.06 2.78
N TYR A 142 -10.14 5.08 3.45
CA TYR A 142 -11.54 5.06 3.90
C TYR A 142 -12.53 5.11 2.73
N ILE A 143 -12.28 5.97 1.73
CA ILE A 143 -13.12 6.05 0.53
C ILE A 143 -13.14 4.70 -0.18
N SER A 144 -11.97 4.08 -0.38
CA SER A 144 -11.87 2.75 -1.00
C SER A 144 -12.53 1.66 -0.18
N LEU A 145 -12.46 1.72 1.16
CA LEU A 145 -13.14 0.77 2.05
C LEU A 145 -14.66 0.88 1.93
N VAL A 146 -15.21 2.11 1.95
CA VAL A 146 -16.65 2.34 1.78
C VAL A 146 -17.10 1.90 0.40
N GLY A 147 -16.34 2.25 -0.65
CA GLY A 147 -16.61 1.83 -2.02
C GLY A 147 -16.63 0.31 -2.19
N LEU A 148 -15.67 -0.39 -1.60
CA LEU A 148 -15.59 -1.85 -1.64
C LEU A 148 -16.75 -2.50 -0.86
N CYS A 149 -17.15 -1.92 0.27
CA CYS A 149 -18.30 -2.40 1.04
C CYS A 149 -19.60 -2.24 0.25
N LEU A 150 -19.83 -1.08 -0.36
CA LEU A 150 -20.99 -0.83 -1.23
C LEU A 150 -21.01 -1.76 -2.44
N ALA A 151 -19.86 -1.90 -3.13
CA ALA A 151 -19.73 -2.84 -4.24
C ALA A 151 -20.03 -4.28 -3.80
N GLY A 152 -19.62 -4.68 -2.60
CA GLY A 152 -19.88 -6.03 -2.11
C GLY A 152 -21.32 -6.30 -1.78
N VAL A 153 -22.00 -5.32 -1.20
CA VAL A 153 -23.46 -5.39 -1.02
C VAL A 153 -24.15 -5.51 -2.37
N LEU A 154 -23.79 -4.66 -3.36
CA LEU A 154 -24.41 -4.71 -4.68
C LEU A 154 -24.19 -6.04 -5.40
N VAL A 155 -22.97 -6.59 -5.36
CA VAL A 155 -22.67 -7.89 -5.99
C VAL A 155 -23.45 -9.01 -5.32
N LEU A 156 -23.45 -9.09 -3.98
CA LEU A 156 -24.18 -10.13 -3.26
C LEU A 156 -25.69 -9.99 -3.44
N CYS A 157 -26.23 -8.78 -3.42
CA CYS A 157 -27.63 -8.52 -3.74
C CYS A 157 -27.96 -8.90 -5.19
N GLY A 158 -27.07 -8.63 -6.14
CA GLY A 158 -27.22 -9.06 -7.54
C GLY A 158 -27.31 -10.57 -7.66
N PHE A 159 -26.39 -11.31 -7.03
CA PHE A 159 -26.46 -12.78 -6.96
C PHE A 159 -27.75 -13.27 -6.30
N ALA A 160 -28.18 -12.64 -5.19
CA ALA A 160 -29.43 -13.01 -4.53
C ALA A 160 -30.65 -12.78 -5.43
N ILE A 161 -30.71 -11.66 -6.16
CA ILE A 161 -31.79 -11.36 -7.12
C ILE A 161 -31.79 -12.38 -8.26
N ILE A 162 -30.62 -12.71 -8.81
CA ILE A 162 -30.49 -13.73 -9.86
C ILE A 162 -30.98 -15.09 -9.36
N ILE A 163 -30.57 -15.50 -8.16
CA ILE A 163 -31.02 -16.75 -7.54
C ILE A 163 -32.54 -16.75 -7.35
N ILE A 164 -33.12 -15.67 -6.83
CA ILE A 164 -34.57 -15.54 -6.66
C ILE A 164 -35.28 -15.59 -8.02
N ALA A 165 -34.74 -14.91 -9.04
CA ALA A 165 -35.30 -14.94 -10.38
C ALA A 165 -35.35 -16.37 -10.93
N PHE A 166 -34.28 -17.17 -10.76
CA PHE A 166 -34.25 -18.59 -11.14
C PHE A 166 -35.22 -19.46 -10.33
N LEU A 167 -35.44 -19.16 -9.05
CA LEU A 167 -36.37 -19.91 -8.19
C LEU A 167 -37.84 -19.57 -8.45
N VAL A 168 -38.13 -18.36 -8.93
CA VAL A 168 -39.49 -17.87 -9.21
C VAL A 168 -39.90 -18.10 -10.66
N SER A 169 -38.94 -18.17 -11.59
CA SER A 169 -39.25 -18.41 -12.99
C SER A 169 -39.62 -19.88 -13.23
N ASP A 170 -40.86 -20.14 -13.66
CA ASP A 170 -41.26 -21.42 -14.29
C ASP A 170 -40.66 -21.58 -15.71
N ALA A 171 -39.70 -20.73 -16.09
CA ALA A 171 -39.09 -20.74 -17.41
C ALA A 171 -38.14 -21.94 -17.50
N PRO A 172 -38.33 -22.85 -18.47
CA PRO A 172 -37.43 -23.98 -18.63
C PRO A 172 -36.03 -23.43 -18.95
N LEU A 173 -35.07 -23.87 -18.13
CA LEU A 173 -33.64 -23.59 -18.22
C LEU A 173 -33.08 -23.87 -19.63
N GLY A 174 -33.80 -24.68 -20.43
CA GLY A 174 -33.57 -24.92 -21.84
C GLY A 174 -33.51 -23.65 -22.70
N SER A 175 -34.31 -22.61 -22.43
CA SER A 175 -34.31 -21.38 -23.25
C SER A 175 -33.05 -20.51 -23.10
N LEU A 176 -32.44 -20.50 -21.90
CA LEU A 176 -31.16 -19.82 -21.65
C LEU A 176 -29.97 -20.61 -22.21
N PHE A 177 -30.05 -21.95 -22.18
CA PHE A 177 -29.02 -22.83 -22.76
C PHE A 177 -29.06 -22.82 -24.30
N ASP A 178 -30.25 -22.73 -24.90
CA ASP A 178 -30.40 -22.58 -26.36
C ASP A 178 -29.86 -21.24 -26.86
N ALA A 179 -30.01 -20.17 -26.06
CA ALA A 179 -29.50 -18.84 -26.39
C ALA A 179 -27.96 -18.71 -26.36
N TYR A 180 -27.25 -19.61 -25.67
CA TYR A 180 -25.78 -19.55 -25.52
C TYR A 180 -25.03 -20.77 -26.08
N GLY A 181 -25.72 -21.82 -26.54
CA GLY A 181 -25.05 -23.06 -26.94
C GLY A 181 -25.96 -24.11 -27.56
N GLY A 182 -26.79 -23.74 -28.53
CA GLY A 182 -27.48 -24.71 -29.38
C GLY A 182 -26.50 -25.49 -30.26
N TYR A 183 -25.97 -26.62 -29.76
CA TYR A 183 -25.63 -27.80 -30.58
C TYR A 183 -25.22 -29.08 -29.81
N TYR A 184 -25.05 -29.06 -28.49
CA TYR A 184 -24.60 -30.25 -27.73
C TYR A 184 -25.46 -30.58 -26.50
N SER A 185 -26.79 -30.66 -26.68
CA SER A 185 -27.65 -31.34 -25.70
C SER A 185 -27.60 -32.85 -25.96
N TYR A 186 -26.49 -33.50 -25.58
CA TYR A 186 -26.36 -34.95 -25.63
C TYR A 186 -26.66 -35.54 -24.24
N GLY A 187 -27.90 -36.01 -24.08
CA GLY A 187 -28.24 -37.17 -23.24
C GLY A 187 -27.84 -37.14 -21.77
N SER A 188 -28.42 -36.25 -20.96
CA SER A 188 -28.49 -36.47 -19.52
C SER A 188 -29.94 -36.44 -19.05
N SER A 189 -30.44 -37.58 -18.59
CA SER A 189 -31.76 -37.81 -18.00
C SER A 189 -31.93 -37.12 -16.64
N PHE A 190 -31.72 -35.81 -16.57
CA PHE A 190 -32.06 -35.00 -15.41
C PHE A 190 -33.44 -34.38 -15.63
N SER A 191 -34.28 -34.41 -14.60
CA SER A 191 -35.53 -33.64 -14.61
C SER A 191 -35.21 -32.14 -14.60
N ASP A 192 -36.05 -31.31 -15.23
CA ASP A 192 -35.86 -29.85 -15.29
C ASP A 192 -35.74 -29.21 -13.88
N GLU A 193 -36.35 -29.84 -12.88
CA GLU A 193 -36.28 -29.47 -11.46
C GLU A 193 -34.89 -29.73 -10.87
N GLU A 194 -34.26 -30.87 -11.17
CA GLU A 194 -32.91 -31.21 -10.70
C GLU A 194 -31.85 -30.30 -11.32
N ALA A 195 -32.01 -29.92 -12.60
CA ALA A 195 -31.11 -28.99 -13.27
C ALA A 195 -31.18 -27.58 -12.66
N THR A 196 -32.37 -27.10 -12.32
CA THR A 196 -32.57 -25.78 -11.70
C THR A 196 -31.95 -25.70 -10.31
N ILE A 197 -32.17 -26.74 -9.49
CA ILE A 197 -31.56 -26.83 -8.15
C ILE A 197 -30.03 -26.88 -8.26
N ALA A 198 -29.48 -27.63 -9.21
CA ALA A 198 -28.03 -27.70 -9.41
C ALA A 198 -27.41 -26.33 -9.75
N VAL A 199 -28.04 -25.56 -10.65
CA VAL A 199 -27.57 -24.21 -11.03
C VAL A 199 -27.64 -23.24 -9.84
N VAL A 200 -28.73 -23.26 -9.07
CA VAL A 200 -28.89 -22.42 -7.88
C VAL A 200 -27.83 -22.74 -6.83
N VAL A 201 -27.53 -24.02 -6.59
CA VAL A 201 -26.47 -24.43 -5.66
C VAL A 201 -25.10 -23.93 -6.13
N VAL A 202 -24.78 -24.06 -7.43
CA VAL A 202 -23.51 -23.56 -7.99
C VAL A 202 -23.40 -22.04 -7.85
N LEU A 203 -24.46 -21.29 -8.19
CA LEU A 203 -24.51 -19.84 -8.00
C LEU A 203 -24.37 -19.42 -6.53
N GLY A 204 -25.02 -20.16 -5.62
CA GLY A 204 -24.91 -19.93 -4.18
C GLY A 204 -23.50 -20.16 -3.64
N VAL A 205 -22.83 -21.24 -4.08
CA VAL A 205 -21.42 -21.51 -3.73
C VAL A 205 -20.52 -20.41 -4.28
N PHE A 206 -20.74 -19.97 -5.52
CA PHE A 206 -19.97 -18.89 -6.13
C PHE A 206 -20.15 -17.55 -5.38
N ALA A 207 -21.39 -17.23 -4.99
CA ALA A 207 -21.70 -16.06 -4.18
C ALA A 207 -21.01 -16.10 -2.80
N LEU A 208 -20.93 -17.27 -2.16
CA LEU A 208 -20.20 -17.46 -0.90
C LEU A 208 -18.70 -17.20 -1.09
N ILE A 209 -18.10 -17.81 -2.12
CA ILE A 209 -16.67 -17.63 -2.42
C ILE A 209 -16.35 -16.15 -2.67
N ILE A 210 -17.18 -15.46 -3.45
CA ILE A 210 -17.04 -14.02 -3.69
C ILE A 210 -17.20 -13.24 -2.38
N GLY A 211 -18.23 -13.52 -1.58
CA GLY A 211 -18.46 -12.86 -0.30
C GLY A 211 -17.26 -13.00 0.66
N PHE A 212 -16.67 -14.19 0.72
CA PHE A 212 -15.44 -14.44 1.48
C PHE A 212 -14.26 -13.62 0.93
N ALA A 213 -14.03 -13.64 -0.38
CA ALA A 213 -12.97 -12.85 -1.01
C ALA A 213 -13.12 -11.34 -0.74
N MET A 214 -14.36 -10.84 -0.75
CA MET A 214 -14.66 -9.44 -0.42
C MET A 214 -14.40 -9.12 1.05
N GLY A 215 -14.72 -10.04 1.97
CA GLY A 215 -14.37 -9.93 3.38
C GLY A 215 -12.85 -9.78 3.58
N LEU A 216 -12.05 -10.57 2.85
CA LEU A 216 -10.59 -10.44 2.86
C LEU A 216 -10.14 -9.09 2.30
N ALA A 217 -10.73 -8.61 1.22
CA ALA A 217 -10.39 -7.31 0.65
C ALA A 217 -10.74 -6.13 1.59
N ILE A 218 -11.83 -6.23 2.37
CA ILE A 218 -12.19 -5.24 3.40
C ILE A 218 -11.17 -5.27 4.55
N ALA A 219 -10.80 -6.46 5.02
CA ALA A 219 -9.78 -6.62 6.06
C ALA A 219 -8.41 -6.07 5.62
N TYR A 220 -8.08 -6.17 4.33
CA TYR A 220 -6.89 -5.56 3.74
C TYR A 220 -6.90 -4.03 3.89
N GLN A 221 -7.97 -3.36 3.46
CA GLN A 221 -8.08 -1.89 3.60
C GLN A 221 -8.02 -1.46 5.07
N ALA A 222 -8.66 -2.20 5.98
CA ALA A 222 -8.57 -1.94 7.42
C ALA A 222 -7.15 -2.11 7.98
N SER A 223 -6.35 -3.03 7.42
CA SER A 223 -4.95 -3.21 7.82
C SER A 223 -4.05 -2.05 7.38
N ILE A 224 -4.29 -1.47 6.19
CA ILE A 224 -3.61 -0.26 5.71
C ILE A 224 -3.91 0.92 6.64
N ILE A 225 -5.19 1.14 6.98
CA ILE A 225 -5.60 2.24 7.87
C ILE A 225 -4.94 2.11 9.25
N ARG A 226 -4.90 0.90 9.80
CA ARG A 226 -4.21 0.63 11.08
C ARG A 226 -2.73 0.98 11.01
N MET A 227 -2.05 0.63 9.92
CA MET A 227 -0.64 0.95 9.73
C MET A 227 -0.40 2.46 9.63
N ILE A 228 -1.21 3.17 8.83
CA ILE A 228 -1.09 4.63 8.70
C ILE A 228 -1.31 5.32 10.06
N ASN A 229 -2.30 4.88 10.83
CA ASN A 229 -2.55 5.44 12.17
C ASN A 229 -1.36 5.24 13.11
N ARG A 230 -0.73 4.05 13.10
CA ARG A 230 0.47 3.80 13.90
C ARG A 230 1.61 4.74 13.51
N THR A 231 1.92 4.85 12.22
CA THR A 231 2.99 5.76 11.74
C THR A 231 2.69 7.23 12.10
N LYS A 232 1.42 7.65 12.04
CA LYS A 232 1.02 8.98 12.49
C LYS A 232 1.20 9.17 14.00
N THR A 233 0.88 8.17 14.81
CA THR A 233 1.12 8.22 16.26
C THR A 233 2.61 8.33 16.56
N VAL A 234 3.46 7.52 15.90
CA VAL A 234 4.92 7.61 16.02
C VAL A 234 5.42 9.01 15.63
N ALA A 235 4.89 9.59 14.56
CA ALA A 235 5.24 10.95 14.15
C ALA A 235 4.81 12.03 15.16
N ALA A 236 3.70 11.82 15.89
CA ALA A 236 3.18 12.78 16.86
C ALA A 236 3.83 12.65 18.25
N THR A 237 4.07 11.42 18.71
CA THR A 237 4.58 11.14 20.06
C THR A 237 6.09 10.95 20.11
N GLY A 238 6.72 10.63 18.97
CA GLY A 238 8.14 10.28 18.91
C GLY A 238 8.47 8.96 19.61
N MET A 239 7.48 8.14 19.96
CA MET A 239 7.65 6.81 20.54
C MET A 239 7.74 5.78 19.40
N ALA A 240 8.74 4.91 19.43
CA ALA A 240 8.89 3.85 18.42
C ALA A 240 7.77 2.79 18.54
N ASP A 241 7.20 2.39 17.40
CA ASP A 241 6.24 1.27 17.28
C ASP A 241 6.68 0.38 16.11
N ASP A 242 7.08 -0.86 16.42
CA ASP A 242 7.62 -1.84 15.48
C ASP A 242 6.55 -2.74 14.84
N ARG A 243 5.29 -2.61 15.29
CA ARG A 243 4.21 -3.54 14.93
C ARG A 243 3.79 -3.35 13.49
N VAL A 244 4.42 -4.08 12.57
CA VAL A 244 4.00 -4.21 11.17
C VAL A 244 3.16 -5.48 11.02
N SER A 245 1.94 -5.35 10.50
CA SER A 245 1.04 -6.50 10.30
C SER A 245 1.57 -7.41 9.18
N GLY A 246 1.85 -8.68 9.50
CA GLY A 246 2.24 -9.68 8.50
C GLY A 246 1.16 -9.93 7.44
N TYR A 247 -0.12 -9.83 7.84
CA TYR A 247 -1.26 -9.92 6.92
C TYR A 247 -1.24 -8.81 5.87
N LEU A 248 -0.95 -7.55 6.26
CA LEU A 248 -0.82 -6.43 5.33
C LEU A 248 0.27 -6.70 4.29
N VAL A 249 1.43 -7.19 4.75
CA VAL A 249 2.57 -7.51 3.88
C VAL A 249 2.22 -8.65 2.91
N GLY A 250 1.60 -9.72 3.41
CA GLY A 250 1.20 -10.87 2.58
C GLY A 250 0.16 -10.50 1.52
N MET A 251 -0.88 -9.77 1.91
CA MET A 251 -1.94 -9.37 0.98
C MET A 251 -1.47 -8.33 -0.04
N THR A 252 -0.56 -7.42 0.35
CA THR A 252 0.08 -6.51 -0.61
C THR A 252 0.90 -7.30 -1.64
N GLY A 253 1.59 -8.36 -1.20
CA GLY A 253 2.29 -9.29 -2.12
C GLY A 253 1.34 -10.01 -3.07
N PHE A 254 0.21 -10.50 -2.57
CA PHE A 254 -0.82 -11.11 -3.40
C PHE A 254 -1.39 -10.14 -4.44
N SER A 255 -1.75 -8.92 -4.03
CA SER A 255 -2.24 -7.89 -4.97
C SER A 255 -1.20 -7.48 -6.02
N ALA A 256 0.09 -7.45 -5.65
CA ALA A 256 1.16 -7.22 -6.61
C ALA A 256 1.25 -8.37 -7.62
N ALA A 257 1.16 -9.63 -7.19
CA ALA A 257 1.17 -10.78 -8.08
C ALA A 257 0.00 -10.77 -9.07
N CYS A 258 -1.23 -10.51 -8.59
CA CYS A 258 -2.40 -10.34 -9.46
C CYS A 258 -2.21 -9.20 -10.47
N SER A 259 -1.63 -8.08 -10.03
CA SER A 259 -1.37 -6.92 -10.90
C SER A 259 -0.31 -7.21 -11.96
N ILE A 260 0.70 -8.03 -11.66
CA ILE A 260 1.70 -8.49 -12.63
C ILE A 260 1.04 -9.36 -13.70
N ILE A 261 0.26 -10.37 -13.28
CA ILE A 261 -0.41 -11.29 -14.19
C ILE A 261 -1.40 -10.53 -15.08
N SER A 262 -2.23 -9.67 -14.48
CA SER A 262 -3.19 -8.83 -15.20
C SER A 262 -2.46 -7.87 -16.15
N GLY A 263 -1.35 -7.26 -15.73
CA GLY A 263 -0.59 -6.33 -16.55
C GLY A 263 0.16 -6.98 -17.71
N LEU A 264 0.68 -8.18 -17.53
CA LEU A 264 1.27 -8.99 -18.61
C LEU A 264 0.23 -9.30 -19.68
N PHE A 265 -0.97 -9.72 -19.28
CA PHE A 265 -2.06 -9.99 -20.23
C PHE A 265 -2.52 -8.71 -20.93
N ALA A 266 -2.70 -7.62 -20.17
CA ALA A 266 -3.13 -6.34 -20.71
C ALA A 266 -2.08 -5.71 -21.65
N LEU A 267 -0.79 -6.06 -21.55
CA LEU A 267 0.22 -5.55 -22.45
C LEU A 267 -0.01 -5.96 -23.91
N PHE A 268 -0.60 -7.14 -24.13
CA PHE A 268 -0.91 -7.65 -25.47
C PHE A 268 -2.12 -6.97 -26.11
N THR A 269 -3.08 -6.50 -25.30
CA THR A 269 -4.35 -5.95 -25.78
C THR A 269 -4.41 -4.42 -25.68
N ALA A 270 -3.80 -3.84 -24.65
CA ALA A 270 -3.83 -2.43 -24.33
C ALA A 270 -2.49 -2.03 -23.66
N PRO A 271 -1.44 -1.67 -24.43
CA PRO A 271 -0.09 -1.52 -23.91
C PRO A 271 0.05 -0.44 -22.82
N LEU A 272 -0.73 0.64 -22.91
CA LEU A 272 -0.75 1.71 -21.88
C LEU A 272 -1.34 1.21 -20.55
N THR A 273 -2.43 0.45 -20.60
CA THR A 273 -3.06 -0.15 -19.41
C THR A 273 -2.16 -1.21 -18.78
N GLY A 274 -1.54 -2.06 -19.62
CA GLY A 274 -0.55 -3.03 -19.18
C GLY A 274 0.64 -2.36 -18.47
N ALA A 275 1.24 -1.34 -19.08
CA ALA A 275 2.31 -0.58 -18.46
C ALA A 275 1.90 0.07 -17.13
N ALA A 276 0.68 0.62 -17.04
CA ALA A 276 0.16 1.19 -15.80
C ALA A 276 0.09 0.15 -14.67
N SER A 277 -0.49 -1.02 -14.94
CA SER A 277 -0.60 -2.10 -13.95
C SER A 277 0.76 -2.67 -13.51
N LEU A 278 1.75 -2.73 -14.40
CA LEU A 278 3.11 -3.15 -14.05
C LEU A 278 3.82 -2.11 -13.18
N ALA A 279 3.66 -0.81 -13.48
CA ALA A 279 4.18 0.27 -12.63
C ALA A 279 3.54 0.24 -11.23
N HIS A 280 2.23 0.00 -11.15
CA HIS A 280 1.52 -0.19 -9.88
C HIS A 280 2.07 -1.39 -9.11
N ALA A 281 2.25 -2.53 -9.76
CA ALA A 281 2.78 -3.74 -9.14
C ALA A 281 4.20 -3.54 -8.60
N ALA A 282 5.08 -2.89 -9.38
CA ALA A 282 6.42 -2.53 -8.93
C ALA A 282 6.38 -1.62 -7.69
N GLY A 283 5.44 -0.65 -7.66
CA GLY A 283 5.18 0.18 -6.50
C GLY A 283 4.76 -0.63 -5.27
N LEU A 284 3.84 -1.60 -5.42
CA LEU A 284 3.43 -2.47 -4.31
C LEU A 284 4.58 -3.33 -3.77
N ILE A 285 5.48 -3.80 -4.64
CA ILE A 285 6.69 -4.55 -4.22
C ILE A 285 7.62 -3.66 -3.39
N LEU A 286 7.88 -2.42 -3.84
CA LEU A 286 8.66 -1.47 -3.05
C LEU A 286 7.98 -1.13 -1.72
N MET A 287 6.65 -1.03 -1.70
CA MET A 287 5.90 -0.80 -0.47
C MET A 287 6.11 -1.95 0.53
N ILE A 288 6.16 -3.21 0.08
CA ILE A 288 6.49 -4.36 0.94
C ILE A 288 7.88 -4.23 1.54
N VAL A 289 8.87 -3.88 0.71
CA VAL A 289 10.26 -3.69 1.18
C VAL A 289 10.30 -2.56 2.21
N LEU A 290 9.64 -1.44 1.94
CA LEU A 290 9.59 -0.27 2.82
C LEU A 290 8.92 -0.58 4.17
N LEU A 291 7.82 -1.34 4.17
CA LEU A 291 7.16 -1.79 5.41
C LEU A 291 8.10 -2.67 6.25
N ARG A 292 8.88 -3.56 5.62
CA ARG A 292 9.86 -4.39 6.31
C ARG A 292 11.05 -3.60 6.84
N THR A 293 11.57 -2.65 6.05
CA THR A 293 12.67 -1.78 6.51
C THR A 293 12.21 -0.85 7.63
N TYR A 294 10.96 -0.35 7.57
CA TYR A 294 10.36 0.42 8.66
C TYR A 294 10.30 -0.40 9.96
N GLY A 295 9.78 -1.63 9.89
CA GLY A 295 9.71 -2.51 11.07
C GLY A 295 11.10 -2.80 11.65
N LYS A 296 12.10 -3.08 10.80
CA LYS A 296 13.49 -3.28 11.24
C LYS A 296 14.09 -2.03 11.88
N ALA A 297 13.89 -0.86 11.28
CA ALA A 297 14.42 0.40 11.79
C ALA A 297 13.78 0.78 13.14
N MET A 298 12.46 0.59 13.30
CA MET A 298 11.79 0.81 14.59
C MET A 298 12.22 -0.20 15.65
N ASN A 299 12.41 -1.47 15.28
CA ASN A 299 12.91 -2.51 16.19
C ASN A 299 14.33 -2.16 16.70
N GLN A 300 15.22 -1.66 15.85
CA GLN A 300 16.56 -1.21 16.26
C GLN A 300 16.53 -0.03 17.25
N VAL A 301 15.52 0.84 17.17
CA VAL A 301 15.32 1.94 18.14
C VAL A 301 14.75 1.42 19.45
N LEU A 302 13.84 0.45 19.41
CA LEU A 302 13.20 -0.12 20.59
C LEU A 302 14.12 -1.08 21.35
N TYR A 303 14.94 -1.83 20.63
CA TYR A 303 15.89 -2.81 21.13
C TYR A 303 17.27 -2.54 20.51
N PRO A 304 18.01 -1.52 21.00
CA PRO A 304 19.36 -1.25 20.53
C PRO A 304 20.22 -2.50 20.76
N PRO A 305 21.05 -2.92 19.78
CA PRO A 305 21.90 -4.07 19.95
C PRO A 305 22.78 -3.84 21.18
N MET A 306 22.66 -4.71 22.19
CA MET A 306 23.58 -4.72 23.32
C MET A 306 24.98 -4.87 22.71
N GLN A 307 25.82 -3.84 22.83
CA GLN A 307 27.22 -4.00 22.50
C GLN A 307 27.73 -5.18 23.35
N PRO A 308 28.39 -6.19 22.75
CA PRO A 308 28.97 -7.25 23.54
C PRO A 308 29.87 -6.60 24.61
N PRO A 309 29.78 -7.02 25.88
CA PRO A 309 30.66 -6.50 26.92
C PRO A 309 32.08 -6.55 26.39
N MET A 310 32.70 -5.39 26.21
CA MET A 310 34.11 -5.36 25.85
C MET A 310 34.82 -6.20 26.91
N PRO A 311 35.52 -7.28 26.54
CA PRO A 311 36.23 -8.07 27.53
C PRO A 311 37.16 -7.11 28.29
N PRO A 312 37.22 -7.19 29.63
CA PRO A 312 38.09 -6.31 30.39
C PRO A 312 39.52 -6.48 29.85
N MET A 313 40.03 -5.43 29.20
CA MET A 313 41.43 -5.33 28.82
C MET A 313 42.22 -5.40 30.12
N TYR A 314 42.78 -6.58 30.40
CA TYR A 314 43.74 -6.77 31.48
C TYR A 314 44.91 -5.81 31.26
N GLY A 315 45.29 -5.15 32.35
CA GLY A 315 46.09 -3.94 32.36
C GLY A 315 47.37 -3.97 31.54
N THR A 316 47.59 -2.88 30.81
CA THR A 316 48.94 -2.31 30.68
C THR A 316 48.96 -1.02 31.51
N PRO A 317 50.03 -0.75 32.28
CA PRO A 317 49.99 0.20 33.38
C PRO A 317 49.85 1.66 32.93
N GLN A 318 49.12 2.40 33.76
CA GLN A 318 48.75 3.81 33.69
C GLN A 318 49.83 4.76 33.17
N GLN A 319 49.45 5.67 32.28
CA GLN A 319 49.99 7.02 32.27
C GLN A 319 48.87 8.03 32.52
N ASN A 320 48.92 8.59 33.73
CA ASN A 320 48.10 9.67 34.23
C ASN A 320 48.11 10.88 33.28
N PHE A 321 46.94 11.33 32.87
CA PHE A 321 46.65 12.76 32.82
C PHE A 321 45.33 12.99 33.57
N ALA A 322 45.46 13.68 34.69
CA ALA A 322 44.41 13.99 35.63
C ALA A 322 43.56 15.20 35.17
N GLU A 323 42.33 15.26 35.72
CA GLU A 323 41.54 16.47 36.01
C GLU A 323 40.85 17.20 34.83
N GLN A 324 39.61 17.71 34.90
CA GLN A 324 38.77 18.15 36.03
C GLN A 324 37.28 18.03 35.65
N GLN A 325 36.46 17.42 36.50
CA GLN A 325 35.00 17.48 36.43
C GLN A 325 34.52 18.37 37.58
N TYR A 326 34.13 19.60 37.26
CA TYR A 326 33.52 20.54 38.20
C TYR A 326 32.05 20.17 38.36
N ALA A 327 31.62 19.84 39.58
CA ALA A 327 30.21 19.77 39.95
C ALA A 327 29.99 20.48 41.29
N PRO A 328 28.86 21.19 41.49
CA PRO A 328 28.68 22.13 42.59
C PRO A 328 28.43 21.41 43.92
N GLN A 329 28.99 21.98 45.00
CA GLN A 329 28.67 21.62 46.38
C GLN A 329 27.26 22.09 46.74
N ASP A 330 26.43 21.16 47.21
CA ASP A 330 25.28 21.47 48.05
C ASP A 330 25.32 20.61 49.32
N ALA A 331 24.95 21.27 50.42
CA ALA A 331 25.26 20.95 51.80
C ALA A 331 24.42 19.81 52.42
N GLN A 332 25.01 19.05 53.36
CA GLN A 332 24.26 18.44 54.46
C GLN A 332 25.16 18.09 55.70
N GLN A 333 24.95 18.88 56.75
CA GLN A 333 25.06 18.66 58.22
C GLN A 333 26.32 18.06 58.91
N PRO A 334 26.82 18.70 60.00
CA PRO A 334 27.91 18.16 60.84
C PRO A 334 27.42 17.23 61.98
N PRO A 335 28.21 16.22 62.41
CA PRO A 335 27.93 15.43 63.62
C PRO A 335 28.43 16.12 64.91
N GLN A 336 27.68 15.94 65.99
CA GLN A 336 27.96 16.45 67.35
C GLN A 336 29.19 15.77 68.00
N PRO A 337 29.92 16.46 68.91
CA PRO A 337 31.09 15.89 69.59
C PRO A 337 30.73 15.02 70.81
N PRO A 338 31.65 14.14 71.27
CA PRO A 338 31.46 13.28 72.43
C PRO A 338 31.63 14.05 73.75
N VAL A 339 30.82 13.72 74.75
CA VAL A 339 30.97 14.18 76.15
C VAL A 339 31.60 13.04 76.95
N GLU A 340 32.58 13.40 77.79
CA GLU A 340 33.23 12.55 78.81
C GLU A 340 32.23 11.79 79.72
#